data_AF-F8NLZ6-F1
#
_entry.id   AF-F8NLZ6-F1
#
_cell.length_a   1.000
_cell.length_b   1.000
_cell.length_c   1.000
_cell.angle_alpha   90.00
_cell.angle_beta   90.00
_cell.angle_gamma   90.00
#
_symmetry.space_group_name_H-M   'P 1'
#
loop_
_entity.id
_entity.type
_entity.pdbx_description
1 polymer ?
#
loop_
_entity_poly.entity_id
_entity_poly.type
_entity_poly.pdbx_seq_one_letter_code
_entity_poly.pdbx_strand_id
1 'polypeptide(L)'
;MLADERTDIEEGELLESWAHFESMLKEHFQDTFKEERAKYEIMYLTQGTLTAQEYFVKFKATRRRAGYNIKRNEQFLITLIRNNINGPLIKQIIYSGNIPKTYVK
;
A
#
# COMPACT_ATOMS: atom_id res chain seq x y z
N MET A 1 -4.13 -31.15 44.85
CA MET A 1 -4.22 -30.21 43.71
C MET A 1 -2.80 -29.86 43.31
N LEU A 2 -2.28 -30.50 42.28
CA LEU A 2 -0.98 -30.20 41.65
C LEU A 2 -1.16 -30.46 40.15
N ALA A 3 -1.86 -29.54 39.50
CA ALA A 3 -2.05 -29.53 38.05
C ALA A 3 -2.40 -28.10 37.68
N ASP A 4 -1.40 -27.23 37.63
CA ASP A 4 -1.55 -25.90 37.00
C ASP A 4 -0.18 -25.27 36.63
N GLU A 5 0.91 -25.57 37.34
CA GLU A 5 2.19 -24.88 37.09
C GLU A 5 3.02 -25.41 35.90
N ARG A 6 2.68 -26.57 35.30
CA ARG A 6 3.47 -27.14 34.19
C ARG A 6 3.07 -26.63 32.80
N THR A 7 1.84 -26.16 32.66
CA THR A 7 1.31 -25.66 31.38
C THR A 7 1.90 -24.30 31.01
N ASP A 8 2.14 -23.44 32.00
CA ASP A 8 2.61 -22.07 31.76
C ASP A 8 4.07 -22.01 31.27
N ILE A 9 4.92 -22.96 31.71
CA ILE A 9 6.33 -23.04 31.30
C ILE A 9 6.44 -23.59 29.87
N GLU A 10 5.67 -24.62 29.53
CA GLU A 10 5.63 -25.19 28.17
C GLU A 10 5.04 -24.21 27.16
N GLU A 11 4.00 -23.44 27.52
CA GLU A 11 3.43 -22.39 26.66
C GLU A 11 4.41 -21.22 26.41
N GLY A 12 5.17 -20.81 27.43
CA GLY A 12 6.19 -19.77 27.33
C GLY A 12 7.33 -20.14 26.37
N GLU A 13 7.85 -21.38 26.49
CA GLU A 13 8.88 -21.90 25.58
C GLU A 13 8.36 -22.07 24.14
N LEU A 14 7.10 -22.48 23.97
CA LEU A 14 6.45 -22.56 22.65
C LEU A 14 6.27 -21.19 22.01
N LEU A 15 5.87 -20.16 22.79
CA LEU A 15 5.77 -18.79 22.31
C LEU A 15 7.13 -18.20 21.91
N GLU A 16 8.19 -18.48 22.67
CA GLU A 16 9.56 -18.11 22.29
C GLU A 16 10.02 -18.83 21.01
N SER A 17 9.71 -20.13 20.88
CA SER A 17 10.02 -20.91 19.67
C SER A 17 9.25 -20.41 18.44
N TRP A 18 8.00 -20.00 18.62
CA TRP A 18 7.15 -19.46 17.55
C TRP A 18 7.59 -18.06 17.14
N ALA A 19 7.88 -17.17 18.09
CA ALA A 19 8.40 -15.84 17.81
C ALA A 19 9.76 -15.92 17.09
N HIS A 20 10.62 -16.84 17.52
CA HIS A 20 11.90 -17.13 16.85
C HIS A 20 11.68 -17.63 15.41
N PHE A 21 10.77 -18.58 15.21
CA PHE A 21 10.41 -19.08 13.88
C PHE A 21 9.84 -17.98 12.97
N GLU A 22 8.93 -17.14 13.47
CA GLU A 22 8.39 -16.00 12.71
C GLU A 22 9.50 -14.99 12.35
N SER A 23 10.44 -14.76 13.26
CA SER A 23 11.60 -13.90 13.00
C SER A 23 12.48 -14.49 11.88
N MET A 24 12.76 -15.79 11.90
CA MET A 24 13.53 -16.45 10.84
C MET A 24 12.81 -16.38 9.49
N LEU A 25 11.49 -16.54 9.46
CA LEU A 25 10.71 -16.38 8.23
C LEU A 25 10.81 -14.95 7.68
N LYS A 26 10.72 -13.94 8.55
CA LYS A 26 10.87 -12.54 8.14
C LYS A 26 12.29 -12.29 7.65
N GLU A 27 13.31 -12.73 8.38
CA GLU A 27 14.71 -12.52 7.98
C GLU A 27 15.03 -13.15 6.61
N HIS A 28 14.57 -14.37 6.36
CA HIS A 28 14.88 -15.08 5.11
C HIS A 28 14.02 -14.68 3.92
N PHE A 29 12.76 -14.30 4.13
CA PHE A 29 11.80 -14.11 3.03
C PHE A 29 11.28 -12.67 2.89
N GLN A 30 11.53 -11.78 3.84
CA GLN A 30 11.10 -10.39 3.74
C GLN A 30 11.98 -9.64 2.74
N ASP A 31 11.38 -9.18 1.65
CA ASP A 31 12.05 -8.28 0.70
C ASP A 31 12.26 -6.90 1.37
N THR A 32 13.49 -6.67 1.83
CA THR A 32 13.93 -5.43 2.49
C THR A 32 13.88 -4.21 1.56
N PHE A 33 13.89 -4.42 0.24
CA PHE A 33 13.82 -3.35 -0.75
C PHE A 33 12.40 -3.12 -1.30
N LYS A 34 11.41 -3.88 -0.82
CA LYS A 34 10.03 -3.84 -1.33
C LYS A 34 9.41 -2.45 -1.26
N GLU A 35 9.60 -1.76 -0.13
CA GLU A 35 9.08 -0.41 0.06
C GLU A 35 9.78 0.58 -0.88
N GLU A 36 11.11 0.53 -0.93
CA GLU A 36 11.90 1.45 -1.75
C GLU A 36 11.62 1.26 -3.24
N ARG A 37 11.54 0.02 -3.71
CA ARG A 37 11.11 -0.29 -5.08
C ARG A 37 9.70 0.23 -5.37
N ALA A 38 8.79 0.13 -4.42
CA ALA A 38 7.43 0.65 -4.57
C ALA A 38 7.39 2.20 -4.61
N LYS A 39 8.29 2.88 -3.91
CA LYS A 39 8.44 4.35 -4.02
C LYS A 39 8.89 4.75 -5.41
N TYR A 40 9.89 4.07 -5.98
CA TYR A 40 10.27 4.29 -7.38
C TYR A 40 9.12 3.96 -8.33
N GLU A 41 8.44 2.83 -8.14
CA GLU A 41 7.34 2.40 -9.00
C GLU A 41 6.20 3.43 -9.04
N ILE A 42 5.79 4.00 -7.90
CA ILE A 42 4.70 4.98 -7.88
C ILE A 42 5.11 6.33 -8.46
N MET A 43 6.37 6.74 -8.33
CA MET A 43 6.87 7.99 -8.93
C MET A 43 6.75 7.98 -10.46
N TYR A 44 7.02 6.83 -11.08
CA TYR A 44 7.01 6.67 -12.54
C TYR A 44 5.76 5.96 -13.08
N LEU A 45 4.76 5.70 -12.23
CA LEU A 45 3.52 5.05 -12.66
C LEU A 45 2.70 6.02 -13.52
N THR A 46 2.73 5.83 -14.84
CA THR A 46 1.91 6.56 -15.81
C THR A 46 0.65 5.79 -16.17
N GLN A 47 -0.42 6.50 -16.55
CA GLN A 47 -1.65 5.86 -17.03
C GLN A 47 -1.40 5.09 -18.33
N GLY A 48 -0.67 5.69 -19.28
CA GLY A 48 -0.37 5.05 -20.56
C GLY A 48 -1.63 4.55 -21.28
N THR A 49 -1.68 3.26 -21.57
CA THR A 49 -2.82 2.57 -22.20
C THR A 49 -3.86 2.04 -21.20
N LEU A 50 -3.63 2.19 -19.89
CA LEU A 50 -4.57 1.76 -18.87
C LEU A 50 -5.85 2.60 -18.90
N THR A 51 -6.97 1.94 -18.67
CA THR A 51 -8.20 2.64 -18.28
C THR A 51 -7.97 3.41 -16.98
N ALA A 52 -8.80 4.44 -16.71
CA ALA A 52 -8.70 5.20 -15.47
C ALA A 52 -8.86 4.28 -14.24
N GLN A 53 -9.77 3.30 -14.31
CA GLN A 53 -10.01 2.34 -13.24
C GLN A 53 -8.77 1.50 -12.95
N GLU A 54 -8.17 0.89 -13.97
CA GLU A 54 -6.96 0.07 -13.83
C GLU A 54 -5.79 0.87 -13.25
N TYR A 55 -5.62 2.11 -13.74
CA TYR A 55 -4.60 3.01 -13.23
C TYR A 55 -4.80 3.29 -11.73
N PHE A 56 -6.00 3.66 -11.29
CA PHE A 56 -6.26 3.95 -9.87
C PHE A 56 -6.17 2.71 -8.98
N VAL A 57 -6.55 1.53 -9.46
CA VAL A 57 -6.35 0.27 -8.75
C VAL A 57 -4.86 0.01 -8.53
N LYS A 58 -4.05 0.13 -9.59
CA LYS A 58 -2.60 -0.05 -9.52
C LYS A 58 -1.94 1.00 -8.64
N PHE A 59 -2.30 2.27 -8.79
CA PHE A 59 -1.81 3.37 -7.96
C PHE A 59 -2.10 3.15 -6.47
N LYS A 60 -3.32 2.73 -6.12
CA LYS A 60 -3.71 2.45 -4.72
C LYS A 60 -2.90 1.30 -4.13
N ALA A 61 -2.64 0.25 -4.91
CA ALA A 61 -1.83 -0.90 -4.49
C ALA A 61 -0.36 -0.51 -4.30
N THR A 62 0.24 0.19 -5.27
CA THR A 62 1.64 0.64 -5.19
C THR A 62 1.86 1.66 -4.07
N ARG A 63 0.92 2.59 -3.84
CA ARG A 63 0.93 3.51 -2.69
C ARG A 63 1.01 2.77 -1.35
N ARG A 64 0.20 1.72 -1.18
CA ARG A 64 0.20 0.90 0.05
C ARG A 64 1.55 0.22 0.25
N ARG A 65 2.14 -0.32 -0.81
CA ARG A 65 3.47 -0.96 -0.77
C ARG A 65 4.58 0.05 -0.48
N ALA A 66 4.46 1.28 -0.96
CA ALA A 66 5.41 2.37 -0.74
C ALA A 66 5.29 3.05 0.63
N GLY A 67 4.35 2.62 1.49
CA GLY A 67 4.16 3.18 2.83
C GLY A 67 3.49 4.56 2.88
N TYR A 68 3.08 5.14 1.74
CA TYR A 68 2.51 6.49 1.72
C TYR A 68 1.11 6.54 2.33
N ASN A 69 0.94 7.32 3.40
CA ASN A 69 -0.34 7.54 4.06
C ASN A 69 -1.12 8.68 3.35
N ILE A 70 -2.42 8.49 3.09
CA ILE A 70 -3.22 9.49 2.36
C ILE A 70 -3.22 10.84 3.08
N LYS A 71 -3.43 10.87 4.40
CA LYS A 71 -3.50 12.14 5.16
C LYS A 71 -2.16 12.85 5.23
N ARG A 72 -1.05 12.11 5.31
CA ARG A 72 0.30 12.69 5.44
C ARG A 72 0.90 13.06 4.09
N ASN A 73 0.49 12.39 3.01
CA ASN A 73 1.12 12.51 1.69
C ASN A 73 0.14 13.00 0.61
N GLU A 74 -1.01 13.57 0.98
CA GLU A 74 -2.09 13.95 0.06
C GLU A 74 -1.60 14.76 -1.12
N GLN A 75 -0.94 15.90 -0.86
CA GLN A 75 -0.47 16.81 -1.91
C GLN A 75 0.54 16.17 -2.86
N PHE A 76 1.42 15.31 -2.33
CA PHE A 76 2.37 14.55 -3.12
C PHE A 76 1.66 13.55 -4.04
N LEU A 77 0.72 12.78 -3.49
CA LEU A 77 -0.06 11.79 -4.25
C LEU A 77 -0.93 12.46 -5.33
N ILE A 78 -1.54 13.62 -5.02
CA ILE A 78 -2.29 14.42 -6.00
C ILE A 78 -1.37 14.89 -7.13
N THR A 79 -0.16 15.33 -6.80
CA THR A 79 0.84 15.75 -7.81
C THR A 79 1.21 14.60 -8.73
N LEU A 80 1.46 13.41 -8.19
CA LEU A 80 1.74 12.22 -9.00
C LEU A 80 0.57 11.91 -9.95
N ILE A 81 -0.65 11.89 -9.43
CA ILE A 81 -1.85 11.63 -10.24
C ILE A 81 -1.99 12.67 -11.36
N ARG A 82 -1.82 13.96 -11.05
CA ARG A 82 -1.95 15.05 -12.04
C ARG A 82 -0.94 14.95 -13.16
N ASN A 83 0.31 14.59 -12.84
CA ASN A 83 1.40 14.54 -13.81
C ASN A 83 1.34 13.27 -14.68
N ASN A 84 0.79 12.18 -14.13
CA ASN A 84 0.89 10.86 -14.73
C ASN A 84 -0.41 10.35 -15.36
N ILE A 85 -1.54 11.05 -15.18
CA ILE A 85 -2.79 10.79 -15.90
C ILE A 85 -2.72 11.35 -17.33
N ASN A 86 -3.47 10.72 -18.25
CA ASN A 86 -3.62 11.19 -19.62
C ASN A 86 -4.29 12.60 -19.63
N GLY A 87 -3.52 13.63 -19.97
CA GLY A 87 -3.94 15.05 -19.93
C GLY A 87 -5.29 15.35 -20.60
N PRO A 88 -5.61 14.80 -21.78
CA PRO A 88 -6.94 14.83 -22.38
C PRO A 88 -8.11 14.47 -21.44
N LEU A 89 -7.98 13.46 -20.57
CA LEU A 89 -9.04 13.09 -19.62
C LEU A 89 -9.27 14.19 -18.57
N ILE A 90 -8.19 14.78 -18.05
CA ILE A 90 -8.26 15.90 -17.10
C ILE A 90 -8.95 17.10 -17.77
N LYS A 91 -8.56 17.40 -19.02
CA LYS A 91 -9.18 18.48 -19.80
C LYS A 91 -10.66 18.23 -19.99
N GLN A 92 -11.09 17.02 -20.35
CA GLN A 92 -12.51 16.71 -20.48
C GLN A 92 -13.30 16.90 -19.18
N ILE A 93 -12.77 16.48 -18.04
CA ILE A 93 -13.44 16.66 -16.74
C ILE A 93 -13.57 18.15 -16.40
N ILE A 94 -12.51 18.95 -16.59
CA ILE A 94 -12.51 20.39 -16.28
C ILE A 94 -13.43 21.16 -17.24
N TYR A 95 -13.32 20.91 -18.55
CA TYR A 95 -14.06 21.66 -19.57
C TYR A 95 -15.50 21.20 -19.75
N SER A 96 -15.86 19.97 -19.37
CA SER A 96 -17.25 19.50 -19.44
C SER A 96 -18.18 20.20 -18.45
N GLY A 97 -17.67 20.96 -17.48
CA GLY A 97 -18.46 21.66 -16.46
C GLY A 97 -19.14 20.73 -15.44
N ASN A 98 -19.18 19.43 -15.72
CA ASN A 98 -19.76 18.37 -14.88
C ASN A 98 -18.72 17.83 -13.90
N ILE A 99 -18.04 18.72 -13.17
CA ILE A 99 -17.13 18.32 -12.11
C ILE A 99 -17.97 17.64 -11.02
N PRO A 100 -17.77 16.34 -10.74
CA PRO A 100 -18.55 15.67 -9.71
C PRO A 100 -18.28 16.33 -8.36
N LYS A 101 -19.32 16.92 -7.76
CA LYS A 101 -19.23 17.58 -6.45
C LYS A 101 -19.34 16.58 -5.30
N THR A 102 -19.82 15.38 -5.58
CA THR A 102 -20.09 14.33 -4.59
C THR A 102 -19.60 12.99 -5.11
N TYR A 103 -19.17 12.13 -4.19
CA TYR A 103 -18.84 10.74 -4.48
C TYR A 103 -20.13 9.93 -4.37
N VAL A 104 -20.63 9.38 -5.48
CA VAL A 104 -21.78 8.46 -5.44
C VAL A 104 -21.23 7.10 -4.99
N LYS A 105 -21.72 6.61 -3.85
CA LYS A 105 -21.35 5.30 -3.28
C LYS A 105 -21.92 4.16 -4.09
#